data_AF-A0A0G1CFV2-F1
#
_entry.id   AF-A0A0G1CFV2-F1
#
_cell.length_a   1.000
_cell.length_b   1.000
_cell.length_c   1.000
_cell.angle_alpha   90.00
_cell.angle_beta   90.00
_cell.angle_gamma   90.00
#
_symmetry.space_group_name_H-M   'P 1'
#
loop_
_entity.id
_entity.type
_entity.pdbx_description
1 polymer ?
#
loop_
_entity_poly.entity_id
_entity_poly.type
_entity_poly.pdbx_seq_one_letter_code
_entity_poly.pdbx_strand_id
1 'polypeptide(L)' 'MDLKYSLFIHALKKSDIQLDRKILADLAINDPHVFKIIVDKAKQQLN' A
#
# COMPACT_ATOMS: atom_id res chain seq x y z
N MET A 1 16.38 0.06 1.54
CA MET A 1 15.69 0.42 0.29
C MET A 1 14.24 0.75 0.64
N ASP A 2 13.96 2.04 0.82
CA ASP A 2 12.61 2.54 1.05
C ASP A 2 11.72 2.28 -0.16
N LEU A 3 10.51 1.80 0.10
CA LEU A 3 9.46 1.70 -0.91
C LEU A 3 9.04 3.14 -1.24
N LYS A 4 9.52 3.67 -2.37
CA LYS A 4 9.12 5.01 -2.80
C LYS A 4 7.59 5.04 -2.90
N TYR A 5 6.97 6.04 -2.29
CA TYR A 5 5.53 6.25 -2.31
C TYR A 5 4.93 6.10 -3.72
N SER A 6 5.64 6.59 -4.75
CA SER A 6 5.23 6.46 -6.15
C SER A 6 5.10 5.00 -6.63
N LEU A 7 6.01 4.11 -6.23
CA LEU A 7 5.96 2.68 -6.55
C LEU A 7 4.82 1.99 -5.81
N PHE A 8 4.59 2.37 -4.54
CA PHE A 8 3.47 1.85 -3.77
C PHE A 8 2.11 2.24 -4.37
N ILE A 9 1.93 3.50 -4.75
CA ILE A 9 0.72 3.96 -5.44
C ILE A 9 0.55 3.27 -6.80
N HIS A 10 1.64 3.06 -7.54
CA HIS A 10 1.61 2.32 -8.80
C HIS A 10 1.15 0.87 -8.61
N ALA A 11 1.68 0.19 -7.60
CA ALA A 11 1.29 -1.17 -7.22
C ALA A 11 -0.18 -1.29 -6.77
N LEU A 12 -0.67 -0.33 -5.97
CA LEU A 12 -2.09 -0.28 -5.58
C LEU A 12 -2.99 -0.14 -6.81
N LYS A 13 -2.62 0.75 -7.74
CA LYS A 13 -3.34 0.90 -9.03
C LYS A 13 -3.33 -0.38 -9.86
N LYS A 14 -2.19 -1.07 -9.96
CA LYS A 14 -2.06 -2.36 -10.66
C LYS A 14 -2.92 -3.45 -10.03
N SER A 15 -3.14 -3.39 -8.72
CA SER A 15 -3.93 -4.36 -7.97
C SER A 15 -5.44 -4.07 -7.99
N ASP A 16 -5.87 -3.01 -8.71
CA ASP A 16 -7.23 -2.46 -8.68
C ASP A 16 -7.73 -2.12 -7.26
N ILE A 17 -6.80 -1.91 -6.33
CA ILE A 17 -7.10 -1.57 -4.94
C ILE A 17 -7.36 -0.06 -4.91
N GLN A 18 -8.64 0.32 -4.97
CA GLN A 18 -9.11 1.69 -4.72
C GLN A 18 -9.07 2.02 -3.22
N LEU A 19 -7.90 1.89 -2.59
CA LEU A 19 -7.72 2.32 -1.21
C LEU A 19 -7.47 3.82 -1.17
N ASP A 20 -8.30 4.52 -0.42
CA ASP A 20 -8.19 5.95 -0.25
C ASP A 20 -6.92 6.30 0.54
N ARG A 21 -6.19 7.33 0.09
CA ARG A 21 -4.92 7.72 0.73
C ARG A 21 -5.09 8.11 2.20
N LYS A 22 -6.28 8.61 2.56
CA LYS A 22 -6.64 8.91 3.94
C LYS A 22 -6.73 7.66 4.79
N ILE A 23 -7.44 6.64 4.30
CA ILE A 23 -7.58 5.35 5.00
C ILE A 23 -6.23 4.66 5.09
N LEU A 24 -5.42 4.73 4.04
CA LEU A 24 -4.06 4.19 4.07
C LEU A 24 -3.21 4.83 5.18
N ALA A 25 -3.23 6.16 5.29
CA ALA A 25 -2.48 6.87 6.32
C ALA A 25 -3.00 6.56 7.73
N ASP A 26 -4.32 6.46 7.87
CA ASP A 26 -4.96 6.08 9.13
C ASP A 26 -4.58 4.64 9.54
N LEU A 27 -4.66 3.68 8.62
CA LEU A 27 -4.21 2.31 8.84
C LEU A 27 -2.72 2.22 9.15
N ALA A 28 -1.87 3.06 8.54
CA ALA A 28 -0.45 3.07 8.85
C ALA A 28 -0.17 3.48 10.31
N ILE A 29 -1.03 4.31 10.90
CA ILE A 29 -0.90 4.85 12.25
C ILE A 29 -1.62 3.97 13.28
N ASN A 30 -2.87 3.60 13.00
CA ASN A 30 -3.73 2.85 13.92
C ASN A 30 -3.51 1.33 13.83
N ASP A 31 -3.26 0.80 12.63
CA ASP A 31 -3.21 -0.64 12.35
C ASP A 31 -2.01 -1.04 11.47
N PRO A 32 -0.77 -0.92 11.99
CA PRO A 32 0.44 -1.21 11.23
C PRO A 32 0.51 -2.65 10.70
N HIS A 33 -0.17 -3.59 11.36
CA HIS A 33 -0.32 -4.97 10.90
C HIS A 33 -1.12 -5.06 9.58
N VAL A 34 -2.24 -4.35 9.49
CA VAL A 34 -3.08 -4.30 8.28
C VAL A 34 -2.35 -3.57 7.17
N PHE A 35 -1.70 -2.44 7.50
CA PHE A 35 -0.88 -1.71 6.54
C PHE A 35 0.22 -2.58 5.93
N LYS A 36 0.90 -3.39 6.74
CA LYS A 36 1.93 -4.33 6.24
C LYS A 36 1.37 -5.34 5.25
N ILE A 37 0.19 -5.90 5.50
CA ILE A 37 -0.48 -6.85 4.59
C ILE A 37 -0.81 -6.18 3.25
N ILE A 38 -1.31 -4.94 3.28
CA ILE A 38 -1.62 -4.17 2.07
C ILE A 38 -0.33 -3.87 1.29
N VAL A 39 0.75 -3.51 1.98
CA VAL A 39 2.08 -3.28 1.38
C VAL A 39 2.63 -4.56 0.75
N ASP A 40 2.51 -5.70 1.41
CA ASP A 40 2.94 -6.99 0.86
C ASP A 40 2.13 -7.36 -0.39
N LYS A 41 0.79 -7.25 -0.34
CA LYS A 41 -0.06 -7.47 -1.52
C LYS A 41 0.27 -6.53 -2.67
N ALA A 42 0.49 -5.25 -2.39
CA ALA A 42 0.88 -4.29 -3.41
C ALA A 42 2.24 -4.65 -4.02
N LYS A 43 3.23 -5.02 -3.20
CA LYS A 43 4.55 -5.45 -3.68
C LYS A 43 4.49 -6.68 -4.60
N GLN A 44 3.59 -7.63 -4.34
CA GLN A 44 3.41 -8.79 -5.22
C GLN A 44 2.97 -8.43 -6.64
N GLN A 45 2.32 -7.27 -6.81
CA GLN A 45 1.87 -6.78 -8.11
C GLN A 45 2.91 -5.94 -8.87
N LEU A 46 4.07 -5.69 -8.26
CA LEU A 46 5.16 -4.93 -8.86
C LEU A 46 6.08 -5.77 -9.77
N ASN A 47 5.73 -7.05 -10.02
CA ASN A 47 6.38 -7.88 -11.03
C ASN A 47 6.17 -7.37 -12.46
#